data_AF-M6UGZ5-F1
#
_entry.id   AF-M6UGZ5-F1
#
_cell.length_a   1.000
_cell.length_b   1.000
_cell.length_c   1.000
_cell.angle_alpha   90.00
_cell.angle_beta   90.00
_cell.angle_gamma   90.00
#
_symmetry.space_group_name_H-M   'P 1'
#
loop_
_entity.id
_entity.type
_entity.pdbx_description
1 polymer ?
#
loop_
_entity_poly.entity_id
_entity_poly.type
_entity_poly.pdbx_seq_one_letter_code
_entity_poly.pdbx_strand_id
1 'polypeptide(L)'
;MPTVTLNRILFVFIFFGFSLVANPITNADHTNLERRFYSHSLRIKIESAKVTISREKIQNLVHHYKGFILKSTNSNLKFKIPFASQDHFLIELRNNEFVEKVDETINDITDPLEECTKRLEIDHEFLLKYKKLFEEDKLPKRERRHLLIKQHKVSLDIQRLEKKKKDLILKIKFSDFTVSFVPIKQE
;
A
#
# COMPACT_ATOMS: atom_id res chain seq x y z
N MET A 1 -49.38 21.46 -58.34
CA MET A 1 -48.42 22.39 -57.69
C MET A 1 -49.08 22.94 -56.44
N PRO A 2 -48.33 23.22 -55.35
CA PRO A 2 -47.47 22.38 -54.51
C PRO A 2 -48.22 21.97 -53.22
N THR A 3 -47.85 20.93 -52.47
CA THR A 3 -46.84 21.03 -51.40
C THR A 3 -46.58 19.64 -50.82
N VAL A 4 -45.30 19.39 -50.54
CA VAL A 4 -44.71 18.14 -50.06
C VAL A 4 -44.59 18.20 -48.54
N THR A 5 -45.02 17.15 -47.84
CA THR A 5 -44.47 16.73 -46.54
C THR A 5 -44.50 15.19 -46.50
N LEU A 6 -43.40 14.55 -46.89
CA LEU A 6 -42.40 13.97 -45.99
C LEU A 6 -42.98 12.91 -45.03
N ASN A 7 -43.05 11.66 -45.50
CA ASN A 7 -43.04 10.49 -44.62
C ASN A 7 -42.19 9.38 -45.26
N ARG A 8 -40.88 9.49 -45.07
CA ARG A 8 -39.91 8.42 -45.33
C ARG A 8 -39.87 7.54 -44.07
N ILE A 9 -40.56 6.41 -44.09
CA ILE A 9 -40.32 5.32 -43.13
C ILE A 9 -39.63 4.20 -43.91
N LEU A 10 -38.30 4.26 -43.91
CA LEU A 10 -37.42 3.21 -44.42
C LEU A 10 -37.24 2.20 -43.27
N PHE A 11 -38.04 1.14 -43.23
CA PHE A 11 -37.84 0.02 -42.30
C PHE A 11 -36.85 -0.97 -42.94
N VAL A 12 -35.57 -0.82 -42.61
CA VAL A 12 -34.54 -1.85 -42.82
C VAL A 12 -34.20 -2.42 -41.46
N PHE A 13 -34.81 -3.55 -41.11
CA PHE A 13 -34.33 -4.43 -40.06
C PHE A 13 -33.63 -5.62 -40.72
N ILE A 14 -32.33 -5.43 -40.97
CA ILE A 14 -31.36 -6.52 -41.09
C ILE A 14 -30.71 -6.66 -39.71
N PHE A 15 -30.29 -7.89 -39.39
CA PHE A 15 -29.66 -8.36 -38.14
C PHE A 15 -30.63 -8.98 -37.14
N PHE A 16 -30.65 -10.31 -37.07
CA PHE A 16 -29.82 -11.03 -36.11
C PHE A 16 -29.56 -12.45 -36.62
N GLY A 17 -28.31 -12.70 -37.03
CA GLY A 17 -27.80 -14.04 -37.23
C GLY A 17 -27.64 -14.72 -35.87
N PHE A 18 -28.19 -15.93 -35.75
CA PHE A 18 -27.91 -16.83 -34.65
C PHE A 18 -26.43 -17.19 -34.66
N SER A 19 -25.67 -16.66 -33.69
CA SER A 19 -24.39 -17.26 -33.31
C SER A 19 -24.60 -18.01 -32.01
N LEU A 20 -24.62 -19.34 -32.12
CA LEU A 20 -24.40 -20.27 -31.03
C LEU A 20 -23.03 -19.96 -30.39
N VAL A 21 -23.01 -19.10 -29.39
CA VAL A 21 -21.86 -18.94 -28.50
C VAL A 21 -21.96 -20.06 -27.48
N ALA A 22 -21.13 -21.08 -27.67
CA ALA A 22 -20.82 -22.02 -26.61
C ALA A 22 -20.20 -21.24 -25.45
N ASN A 23 -20.92 -21.12 -24.34
CA ASN A 23 -20.35 -20.64 -23.09
C ASN A 23 -19.21 -21.59 -22.70
N PRO A 24 -17.97 -21.09 -22.49
CA PRO A 24 -16.96 -21.92 -21.86
C PRO A 24 -17.48 -22.25 -20.45
N ILE A 25 -17.47 -23.55 -20.14
CA ILE A 25 -17.79 -24.10 -18.83
C ILE A 25 -16.81 -23.49 -17.83
N THR A 26 -17.24 -22.46 -17.10
CA THR A 26 -16.50 -21.86 -15.99
C THR A 26 -16.60 -22.75 -14.76
N ASN A 27 -15.94 -23.91 -14.81
CA ASN A 27 -15.66 -24.73 -13.63
C ASN A 27 -14.15 -24.89 -13.49
N ALA A 28 -13.53 -23.93 -12.80
CA ALA A 28 -12.32 -24.13 -12.02
C ALA A 28 -12.22 -22.98 -11.00
N ASP A 29 -12.63 -23.27 -9.77
CA ASP A 29 -12.18 -22.71 -8.49
C ASP A 29 -11.12 -21.60 -8.53
N HIS A 30 -11.55 -20.35 -8.76
CA HIS A 30 -10.73 -19.16 -8.51
C HIS A 30 -11.01 -18.50 -7.15
N THR A 31 -11.71 -19.18 -6.24
CA THR A 31 -12.25 -18.56 -5.01
C THR A 31 -11.28 -18.45 -3.83
N ASN A 32 -10.02 -18.91 -3.91
CA ASN A 32 -9.03 -18.68 -2.85
C ASN A 32 -7.60 -18.53 -3.38
N LEU A 33 -7.37 -17.56 -4.29
CA LEU A 33 -6.01 -17.08 -4.48
C LEU A 33 -5.71 -16.14 -3.29
N GLU A 34 -5.10 -16.69 -2.23
CA GLU A 34 -4.69 -15.92 -1.06
C GLU A 34 -3.96 -14.66 -1.51
N ARG A 35 -4.50 -13.49 -1.14
CA ARG A 35 -3.97 -12.21 -1.57
C ARG A 35 -2.64 -11.98 -0.86
N ARG A 36 -1.54 -12.19 -1.57
CA ARG A 36 -0.20 -11.93 -1.05
C ARG A 36 0.12 -10.44 -1.00
N PHE A 37 0.79 -10.03 0.07
CA PHE A 37 1.20 -8.67 0.31
C PHE A 37 2.72 -8.60 0.42
N TYR A 38 3.32 -7.74 -0.40
CA TYR A 38 4.77 -7.55 -0.43
C TYR A 38 5.13 -6.15 0.03
N SER A 39 6.33 -6.05 0.61
CA SER A 39 6.97 -4.77 0.90
C SER A 39 8.27 -4.67 0.11
N HIS A 40 8.46 -3.51 -0.53
CA HIS A 40 9.61 -3.25 -1.39
C HIS A 40 10.54 -2.26 -0.72
N SER A 41 11.83 -2.57 -0.73
CA SER A 41 12.88 -1.71 -0.20
C SER A 41 14.05 -1.70 -1.17
N LEU A 42 14.44 -0.51 -1.61
CA LEU A 42 15.48 -0.29 -2.60
C LEU A 42 16.61 0.53 -2.00
N ARG A 43 17.84 0.07 -2.23
CA ARG A 43 19.06 0.82 -1.90
C ARG A 43 19.76 1.19 -3.19
N ILE A 44 20.02 2.48 -3.34
CA ILE A 44 20.57 3.05 -4.56
C ILE A 44 21.86 3.77 -4.21
N LYS A 45 22.91 3.52 -4.97
CA LYS A 45 24.13 4.32 -4.95
C LYS A 45 24.14 5.25 -6.15
N ILE A 46 24.34 6.53 -5.89
CA ILE A 46 24.42 7.57 -6.91
C ILE A 46 25.78 8.24 -6.80
N GLU A 47 26.55 8.15 -7.86
CA GLU A 47 27.80 8.89 -7.98
C GLU A 47 27.52 10.26 -8.59
N SER A 48 27.99 11.32 -7.94
CA SER A 48 27.74 12.68 -8.41
C SER A 48 28.91 13.60 -8.14
N ALA A 49 29.29 14.40 -9.15
CA ALA A 49 30.25 15.48 -8.98
C ALA A 49 29.68 16.64 -8.14
N LYS A 50 28.35 16.83 -8.14
CA LYS A 50 27.66 17.89 -7.39
C LYS A 50 26.47 17.31 -6.65
N VAL A 51 26.76 16.68 -5.50
CA VAL A 51 25.77 16.00 -4.64
C VAL A 51 24.57 16.87 -4.27
N THR A 52 24.76 18.18 -4.08
CA THR A 52 23.66 19.10 -3.74
C THR A 52 22.62 19.22 -4.86
N ILE A 53 23.07 19.32 -6.12
CA ILE A 53 22.21 19.43 -7.29
C ILE A 53 21.47 18.10 -7.52
N SER A 54 22.19 16.98 -7.48
CA SER A 54 21.57 15.64 -7.61
C SER A 54 20.53 15.41 -6.53
N ARG A 55 20.80 15.83 -5.29
CA ARG A 55 19.82 15.73 -4.20
C ARG A 55 18.56 16.52 -4.50
N GLU A 56 18.69 17.79 -4.89
CA GLU A 56 17.53 18.65 -5.17
C GLU A 56 16.68 18.07 -6.31
N LYS A 57 17.32 17.60 -7.39
CA LYS A 57 16.64 16.91 -8.49
C LYS A 57 15.86 15.69 -8.01
N ILE A 58 16.48 14.83 -7.20
CA ILE A 58 15.81 13.63 -6.66
C ILE A 58 14.65 14.03 -5.74
N GLN A 59 14.81 15.05 -4.90
CA GLN A 59 13.72 15.53 -4.05
C GLN A 59 12.53 16.02 -4.89
N ASN A 60 12.79 16.79 -5.94
CA ASN A 60 11.75 17.24 -6.88
C ASN A 60 11.06 16.06 -7.58
N LEU A 61 11.84 15.07 -8.02
CA LEU A 61 11.32 13.84 -8.62
C LEU A 61 10.43 13.06 -7.64
N VAL A 62 10.86 12.93 -6.38
CA VAL A 62 10.07 12.27 -5.32
C VAL A 62 8.71 12.95 -5.17
N HIS A 63 8.67 14.29 -5.13
CA HIS A 63 7.43 15.04 -5.03
C HIS A 63 6.56 14.91 -6.28
N HIS A 64 7.15 14.88 -7.48
CA HIS A 64 6.44 14.67 -8.74
C HIS A 64 5.64 13.35 -8.73
N TYR A 65 6.26 12.29 -8.20
CA TYR A 65 5.63 10.96 -8.06
C TYR A 65 4.77 10.81 -6.78
N LYS A 66 4.35 11.92 -6.14
CA LYS A 66 3.55 11.92 -4.90
C LYS A 66 4.20 11.15 -3.75
N GLY A 67 5.53 11.04 -3.77
CA GLY A 67 6.32 10.50 -2.68
C GLY A 67 6.58 11.53 -1.60
N PHE A 68 7.24 11.07 -0.53
CA PHE A 68 7.62 11.93 0.58
C PHE A 68 8.96 11.53 1.17
N ILE A 69 9.69 12.54 1.66
CA ILE A 69 11.02 12.39 2.23
C ILE A 69 10.89 12.08 3.72
N LEU A 70 11.53 11.01 4.16
CA LEU A 70 11.61 10.62 5.58
C LEU A 70 12.81 11.23 6.27
N LYS A 71 13.94 11.29 5.58
CA LYS A 71 15.20 11.82 6.12
C LYS A 71 16.08 12.31 4.98
N SER A 72 16.64 13.52 5.13
CA SER A 72 17.62 14.08 4.20
C SER A 72 18.87 14.47 4.96
N THR A 73 20.02 13.99 4.51
CA THR A 73 21.35 14.30 5.06
C THR A 73 22.34 14.54 3.93
N ASN A 74 23.56 14.97 4.27
CA ASN A 74 24.57 15.28 3.26
C ASN A 74 25.03 14.06 2.44
N SER A 75 24.99 12.86 3.02
CA SER A 75 25.42 11.63 2.36
C SER A 75 24.28 10.71 1.98
N ASN A 76 23.11 10.82 2.63
CA ASN A 76 22.00 9.89 2.46
C ASN A 76 20.65 10.61 2.34
N LEU A 77 19.79 10.08 1.48
CA LEU A 77 18.39 10.48 1.34
C LEU A 77 17.50 9.25 1.50
N LYS A 78 16.51 9.33 2.39
CA LYS A 78 15.50 8.28 2.61
C LYS A 78 14.12 8.84 2.29
N PHE A 79 13.37 8.13 1.47
CA PHE A 79 12.05 8.56 1.02
C PHE A 79 11.19 7.36 0.65
N LYS A 80 9.91 7.63 0.42
CA LYS A 80 8.91 6.64 0.01
C LYS A 80 8.24 7.10 -1.28
N ILE A 81 8.01 6.16 -2.19
CA ILE A 81 7.28 6.36 -3.46
C ILE A 81 6.09 5.41 -3.49
N PRO A 82 4.90 5.82 -3.98
CA PRO A 82 3.80 4.89 -4.18
C PRO A 82 4.24 3.69 -5.00
N PHE A 83 3.91 2.48 -4.54
CA PHE A 83 4.32 1.24 -5.20
C PHE A 83 3.91 1.20 -6.68
N ALA A 84 2.70 1.68 -6.98
CA ALA A 84 2.16 1.74 -8.35
C ALA A 84 3.01 2.56 -9.34
N SER A 85 3.87 3.46 -8.84
CA SER A 85 4.75 4.29 -9.67
C SER A 85 6.23 3.97 -9.49
N GLN A 86 6.58 2.88 -8.78
CA GLN A 86 7.95 2.51 -8.47
C GLN A 86 8.81 2.38 -9.74
N ASP A 87 8.31 1.64 -10.74
CA ASP A 87 9.10 1.32 -11.94
C ASP A 87 9.35 2.55 -12.81
N HIS A 88 8.32 3.37 -13.02
CA HIS A 88 8.45 4.64 -13.74
C HIS A 88 9.43 5.59 -13.03
N PHE A 89 9.34 5.70 -11.71
CA PHE A 89 10.28 6.49 -10.92
C PHE A 89 11.72 6.00 -11.08
N LEU A 90 11.97 4.69 -11.05
CA LEU A 90 13.30 4.10 -11.22
C LEU A 90 13.89 4.37 -12.61
N ILE A 91 13.07 4.27 -13.65
CA ILE A 91 13.48 4.58 -15.03
C ILE A 91 13.89 6.06 -15.13
N GLU A 92 13.06 6.97 -14.62
CA GLU A 92 13.34 8.40 -14.68
C GLU A 92 14.56 8.78 -13.82
N LEU A 93 14.73 8.16 -12.65
CA LEU A 93 15.91 8.33 -11.82
C LEU A 93 17.19 7.91 -12.55
N ARG A 94 17.16 6.78 -13.26
CA ARG A 94 18.30 6.28 -14.06
C ARG A 94 18.62 7.19 -15.24
N ASN A 95 17.61 7.83 -15.84
CA ASN A 95 17.82 8.76 -16.94
C ASN A 95 18.42 10.10 -16.47
N ASN A 96 18.10 10.52 -15.24
CA ASN A 96 18.52 11.81 -14.69
C ASN A 96 19.88 11.79 -13.99
N GLU A 97 20.28 10.65 -13.41
CA GLU A 97 21.47 10.50 -12.58
C GLU A 97 22.26 9.22 -12.92
N PHE A 98 23.56 9.22 -12.67
CA PHE A 98 24.38 8.00 -12.76
C PHE A 98 24.05 7.07 -11.58
N VAL A 99 23.13 6.13 -11.83
CA VAL A 99 22.76 5.07 -10.89
C VAL A 99 23.65 3.86 -11.13
N GLU A 100 24.60 3.60 -10.22
CA GLU A 100 25.58 2.53 -10.36
C GLU A 100 24.99 1.16 -9.98
N LYS A 101 24.24 1.11 -8.86
CA LYS A 101 23.67 -0.13 -8.34
C LYS A 101 22.34 0.11 -7.63
N VAL A 102 21.36 -0.74 -7.94
CA VAL A 102 20.07 -0.83 -7.26
C VAL A 102 19.98 -2.20 -6.62
N ASP A 103 20.04 -2.26 -5.29
CA ASP A 103 19.76 -3.46 -4.52
C ASP A 103 18.29 -3.43 -4.10
N GLU A 104 17.45 -4.29 -4.68
CA GLU A 104 16.05 -4.44 -4.29
C GLU A 104 15.88 -5.59 -3.29
N THR A 105 15.09 -5.35 -2.25
CA THR A 105 14.67 -6.35 -1.28
C THR A 105 13.14 -6.39 -1.26
N ILE A 106 12.59 -7.58 -1.50
CA ILE A 106 11.16 -7.84 -1.47
C ILE A 106 10.89 -8.78 -0.31
N ASN A 107 10.06 -8.35 0.64
CA ASN A 107 9.64 -9.20 1.77
C ASN A 107 8.16 -9.47 1.67
N ASP A 108 7.78 -10.74 1.75
CA ASP A 108 6.39 -11.15 1.98
C ASP A 108 5.99 -10.77 3.40
N ILE A 109 4.90 -10.02 3.51
CA ILE A 109 4.34 -9.52 4.77
C ILE A 109 2.87 -9.94 4.95
N THR A 110 2.44 -10.96 4.20
CA THR A 110 1.09 -11.53 4.29
C THR A 110 0.83 -12.07 5.69
N ASP A 111 1.60 -13.05 6.16
CA ASP A 111 1.39 -13.66 7.48
C ASP A 111 1.48 -12.62 8.62
N PRO A 112 2.49 -11.73 8.67
CA PRO A 112 2.53 -10.68 9.68
C PRO A 112 1.28 -9.78 9.70
N LEU A 113 0.71 -9.47 8.54
CA LEU A 113 -0.49 -8.61 8.45
C LEU A 113 -1.76 -9.37 8.87
N GLU A 114 -1.89 -10.62 8.44
CA GLU A 114 -2.99 -11.48 8.83
C GLU A 114 -2.99 -11.77 10.33
N GLU A 115 -1.83 -12.14 10.87
CA GLU A 115 -1.66 -12.38 12.31
C GLU A 115 -2.04 -11.14 13.11
N CYS A 116 -1.59 -9.95 12.69
CA CYS A 116 -1.97 -8.70 13.34
C CYS A 116 -3.49 -8.46 13.29
N THR A 117 -4.15 -8.83 12.18
CA THR A 117 -5.60 -8.63 12.03
C THR A 117 -6.39 -9.61 12.90
N LYS A 118 -6.06 -10.90 12.85
CA LYS A 118 -6.68 -11.94 13.70
C LYS A 118 -6.47 -11.61 15.19
N ARG A 119 -5.27 -11.16 15.56
CA ARG A 119 -4.98 -10.78 16.95
C ARG A 119 -5.79 -9.58 17.42
N LEU A 120 -5.95 -8.55 16.57
CA LEU A 120 -6.79 -7.39 16.87
C LEU A 120 -8.25 -7.80 17.10
N GLU A 121 -8.79 -8.67 16.25
CA GLU A 121 -10.16 -9.19 16.40
C GLU A 121 -10.35 -9.86 17.77
N ILE A 122 -9.43 -10.76 18.13
CA ILE A 122 -9.43 -11.45 19.44
C ILE A 122 -9.33 -10.45 20.60
N ASP A 123 -8.41 -9.49 20.54
CA ASP A 123 -8.22 -8.51 21.62
C ASP A 123 -9.46 -7.58 21.75
N HIS A 124 -10.11 -7.23 20.64
CA HIS A 124 -11.40 -6.50 20.66
C HIS A 124 -12.52 -7.33 21.30
N GLU A 125 -12.61 -8.63 21.02
CA GLU A 125 -13.56 -9.53 21.68
C GLU A 125 -13.34 -9.60 23.19
N PHE A 126 -12.09 -9.70 23.65
CA PHE A 126 -11.76 -9.65 25.07
C PHE A 126 -12.17 -8.31 25.69
N LEU A 127 -11.91 -7.19 25.00
CA LEU A 127 -12.28 -5.87 25.49
C LEU A 127 -13.81 -5.74 25.64
N LEU A 128 -14.58 -6.26 24.68
CA LEU A 128 -16.04 -6.29 24.76
C LEU A 128 -16.53 -7.18 25.91
N LYS A 129 -15.93 -8.36 26.09
CA LYS A 129 -16.24 -9.26 27.22
C LYS A 129 -15.99 -8.58 28.56
N TYR A 130 -14.88 -7.87 28.72
CA TYR A 130 -14.60 -7.12 29.94
C TYR A 130 -15.59 -5.99 30.18
N LYS A 131 -16.01 -5.25 29.14
CA LYS A 131 -17.03 -4.20 29.26
C LYS A 131 -18.38 -4.77 29.75
N LYS A 132 -18.84 -5.88 29.18
CA LYS A 132 -20.07 -6.55 29.62
C LYS A 132 -20.02 -6.97 31.09
N LEU A 133 -18.89 -7.50 31.55
CA LEU A 133 -18.69 -7.85 32.96
C LEU A 133 -18.74 -6.64 33.91
N PHE A 134 -18.42 -5.43 33.44
CA PHE A 134 -18.63 -4.21 34.22
C PHE A 134 -20.10 -3.79 34.28
N GLU A 135 -20.84 -3.96 33.19
CA GLU A 135 -22.27 -3.62 33.09
C GLU A 135 -23.14 -4.53 33.97
N GLU A 136 -22.74 -5.78 34.19
CA GLU A 136 -23.47 -6.76 35.01
C GLU A 136 -23.46 -6.44 36.53
N ASP A 137 -22.73 -5.41 36.97
CA ASP A 137 -22.69 -4.75 38.31
C ASP A 137 -22.62 -5.66 39.57
N LYS A 138 -22.36 -6.95 39.42
CA LYS A 138 -22.31 -7.95 40.51
C LYS A 138 -20.91 -8.25 41.04
N LEU A 139 -19.87 -7.55 40.56
CA LEU A 139 -18.49 -7.88 40.88
C LEU A 139 -18.00 -7.24 42.20
N PRO A 140 -17.39 -8.02 43.11
CA PRO A 140 -16.70 -7.49 44.28
C PRO A 140 -15.63 -6.43 43.92
N LYS A 141 -15.41 -5.44 44.79
CA LYS A 141 -14.48 -4.32 44.57
C LYS A 141 -13.07 -4.75 44.14
N ARG A 142 -12.55 -5.85 44.70
CA ARG A 142 -11.22 -6.39 44.36
C ARG A 142 -11.18 -6.94 42.94
N GLU A 143 -12.20 -7.70 42.53
CA GLU A 143 -12.32 -8.26 41.19
C GLU A 143 -12.50 -7.16 40.15
N ARG A 144 -13.30 -6.14 40.48
CA ARG A 144 -13.45 -4.93 39.65
C ARG A 144 -12.10 -4.26 39.36
N ARG A 145 -11.21 -4.12 40.37
CA ARG A 145 -9.86 -3.56 40.17
C ARG A 145 -8.99 -4.44 39.27
N HIS A 146 -9.01 -5.76 39.47
CA HIS A 146 -8.25 -6.68 38.61
C HIS A 146 -8.75 -6.66 37.16
N LEU A 147 -10.07 -6.58 36.97
CA LEU A 147 -10.69 -6.47 35.66
C LEU A 147 -10.29 -5.17 34.94
N LEU A 148 -10.26 -4.03 35.66
CA LEU A 148 -9.81 -2.74 35.11
C LEU A 148 -8.36 -2.82 34.60
N ILE A 149 -7.47 -3.47 35.36
CA ILE A 149 -6.08 -3.65 34.96
C ILE A 149 -5.98 -4.51 33.69
N LYS A 150 -6.73 -5.61 33.62
CA LYS A 150 -6.78 -6.48 32.43
C LYS A 150 -7.33 -5.73 31.21
N GLN A 151 -8.42 -4.98 31.39
CA GLN A 151 -9.03 -4.17 30.34
C GLN A 151 -8.06 -3.11 29.81
N HIS A 152 -7.38 -2.39 30.71
CA HIS A 152 -6.39 -1.39 30.33
C HIS A 152 -5.21 -2.01 29.55
N LYS A 153 -4.71 -3.16 30.02
CA LYS A 153 -3.63 -3.88 29.31
C LYS A 153 -4.04 -4.26 27.89
N VAL A 154 -5.22 -4.87 27.71
CA VAL A 154 -5.74 -5.22 26.39
C VAL A 154 -5.93 -3.97 25.52
N SER A 155 -6.41 -2.86 26.08
CA SER A 155 -6.53 -1.60 25.34
C SER A 155 -5.17 -1.08 24.84
N LEU A 156 -4.11 -1.20 25.64
CA LEU A 156 -2.76 -0.81 25.21
C LEU A 156 -2.21 -1.73 24.12
N ASP A 157 -2.47 -3.04 24.24
CA ASP A 157 -2.04 -4.02 23.24
C ASP A 157 -2.75 -3.79 21.89
N ILE A 158 -4.06 -3.48 21.90
CA ILE A 158 -4.82 -3.04 20.71
C ILE A 158 -4.17 -1.83 20.06
N GLN A 159 -3.89 -0.77 20.82
CA GLN A 159 -3.27 0.45 20.28
C GLN A 159 -1.91 0.17 19.60
N ARG A 160 -1.10 -0.71 20.21
CA ARG A 160 0.19 -1.12 19.64
C ARG A 160 0.02 -1.91 18.34
N LEU A 161 -0.92 -2.85 18.32
CA LEU A 161 -1.21 -3.67 17.14
C LEU A 161 -1.82 -2.85 16.00
N GLU A 162 -2.70 -1.89 16.30
CA GLU A 162 -3.25 -0.98 15.30
C GLU A 162 -2.15 -0.15 14.63
N LYS A 163 -1.19 0.35 15.43
CA LYS A 163 -0.02 1.05 14.88
C LYS A 163 0.81 0.13 13.98
N LYS A 164 1.12 -1.09 14.44
CA LYS A 164 1.85 -2.10 13.66
C LYS A 164 1.13 -2.43 12.35
N LYS A 165 -0.20 -2.61 12.37
CA LYS A 165 -1.03 -2.84 11.18
C LYS A 165 -0.97 -1.67 10.20
N LYS A 166 -1.08 -0.43 10.69
CA LYS A 166 -0.94 0.78 9.85
C LYS A 166 0.44 0.85 9.18
N ASP A 167 1.50 0.53 9.93
CA ASP A 167 2.87 0.51 9.39
C ASP A 167 3.03 -0.56 8.29
N LEU A 168 2.47 -1.75 8.48
CA LEU A 168 2.47 -2.81 7.45
C LEU A 168 1.69 -2.39 6.19
N ILE A 169 0.50 -1.81 6.35
CA ILE A 169 -0.30 -1.30 5.22
C ILE A 169 0.48 -0.22 4.46
N LEU A 170 1.21 0.64 5.16
CA LEU A 170 2.03 1.67 4.54
C LEU A 170 3.18 1.06 3.72
N LYS A 171 3.82 0.00 4.21
CA LYS A 171 4.86 -0.76 3.47
C LYS A 171 4.34 -1.46 2.22
N ILE A 172 3.06 -1.79 2.16
CA ILE A 172 2.41 -2.34 0.96
C ILE A 172 2.15 -1.23 -0.07
N LYS A 173 1.69 -0.07 0.40
CA LYS A 173 1.33 1.06 -0.47
C LYS A 173 2.53 1.81 -1.01
N PHE A 174 3.63 1.83 -0.28
CA PHE A 174 4.81 2.62 -0.59
C PHE A 174 6.08 1.80 -0.51
N SER A 175 6.91 1.95 -1.52
CA SER A 175 8.25 1.38 -1.58
C SER A 175 9.22 2.28 -0.85
N ASP A 176 10.09 1.66 -0.04
CA ASP A 176 11.12 2.35 0.71
C ASP A 176 12.38 2.55 -0.13
N PHE A 177 12.87 3.78 -0.22
CA PHE A 177 14.10 4.09 -0.94
C PHE A 177 15.15 4.65 0.00
N THR A 178 16.38 4.16 -0.14
CA THR A 178 17.57 4.73 0.49
C THR A 178 18.61 5.02 -0.58
N VAL A 179 18.86 6.30 -0.84
CA VAL A 179 19.91 6.77 -1.74
C VAL A 179 21.15 7.14 -0.93
N SER A 180 22.29 6.60 -1.32
CA SER A 180 23.60 6.98 -0.80
C SER A 180 24.37 7.73 -1.88
N PHE A 181 24.81 8.95 -1.58
CA PHE A 181 25.57 9.78 -2.51
C PHE A 181 27.07 9.53 -2.34
N VAL A 182 27.73 9.23 -3.45
CA VAL A 182 29.18 9.07 -3.51
C VAL A 182 29.74 10.25 -4.32
N PRO A 183 30.51 11.17 -3.70
CA PRO A 183 31.08 12.30 -4.42
C PRO A 183 32.20 11.81 -5.34
N ILE A 184 32.11 12.14 -6.63
CA ILE A 184 33.21 11.92 -7.58
C ILE A 184 34.20 13.07 -7.41
N LYS A 185 35.47 12.76 -7.11
CA LYS A 185 36.53 13.78 -7.16
C LYS A 185 36.74 14.16 -8.63
N GLN A 186 36.56 15.45 -8.94
CA GLN A 186 37.03 15.98 -10.22
C GLN A 186 38.56 16.06 -10.13
N GLU A 187 39.25 15.27 -10.95
CA GLU A 187 40.69 15.44 -11.22
C GLU A 187 40.95 16.73 -12.00
#